data_AF-A0A1D1UWE0-F1
#
_entry.id   AF-A0A1D1UWE0-F1
#
_cell.length_a   1.000
_cell.length_b   1.000
_cell.length_c   1.000
_cell.angle_alpha   90.00
_cell.angle_beta   90.00
_cell.angle_gamma   90.00
#
_symmetry.space_group_name_H-M   'P 1'
#
loop_
_entity.id
_entity.type
_entity.pdbx_description
1 polymer ?
#
loop_
_entity_poly.entity_id
_entity_poly.type
_entity_poly.pdbx_seq_one_letter_code
_entity_poly.pdbx_strand_id
1 'polypeptide(L)'
;MLAARVLRSSVVWSRSNLRHGCLQMLPLSASQLSVTWSRVQSSAAGSASTSSPSQGLVFPTSMKTIKKEVLSATNWLPDIKKGPLPAVVLGAAGLIPFISAPWMCMTVGEFDPAWELSQVAYGACILSFLGGARWGLSLSPIRVPGLSPSWENMGMAVAPAVLSWLSLLMPSPVGILTVGSGLLATGYLDITTAGYPTWYKGLRLVLTAVAVGSMILTLMFHLVLDEKINEKDKHSHAAHKSKGHH
;
A
#
# COMPACT_ATOMS: atom_id res chain seq x y z
N MET A 1 7.55 23.73 -38.66
CA MET A 1 8.24 22.47 -39.02
C MET A 1 9.56 22.36 -38.25
N LEU A 2 9.48 22.05 -36.95
CA LEU A 2 10.64 21.82 -36.08
C LEU A 2 10.28 20.78 -35.01
N ALA A 3 9.63 19.70 -35.45
CA ALA A 3 9.26 18.54 -34.66
C ALA A 3 9.64 17.29 -35.45
N ALA A 4 10.88 16.80 -35.29
CA ALA A 4 11.32 15.44 -35.70
C ALA A 4 12.85 15.23 -35.56
N ARG A 5 13.48 15.60 -34.44
CA ARG A 5 14.93 15.35 -34.23
C ARG A 5 15.33 14.65 -32.93
N VAL A 6 14.39 13.99 -32.23
CA VAL A 6 14.68 13.26 -30.97
C VAL A 6 14.32 11.76 -31.03
N LEU A 7 14.07 11.20 -32.22
CA LEU A 7 13.80 9.77 -32.39
C LEU A 7 14.73 9.15 -33.43
N ARG A 8 16.00 8.91 -33.08
CA ARG A 8 16.87 7.99 -33.82
C ARG A 8 18.09 7.53 -33.00
N SER A 9 17.87 6.62 -32.06
CA SER A 9 18.91 5.70 -31.61
C SER A 9 18.28 4.34 -31.37
N SER A 10 17.91 3.71 -32.49
CA SER A 10 17.57 2.30 -32.57
C SER A 10 18.84 1.50 -32.28
N VAL A 11 18.90 0.87 -31.11
CA VAL A 11 19.92 -0.11 -30.76
C VAL A 11 19.66 -1.36 -31.61
N VAL A 12 20.46 -1.51 -32.67
CA VAL A 12 20.53 -2.70 -33.51
C VAL A 12 21.16 -3.81 -32.69
N TRP A 13 20.37 -4.80 -32.29
CA TRP A 13 20.82 -5.98 -31.57
C TRP A 13 21.42 -6.98 -32.57
N SER A 14 22.75 -7.00 -32.69
CA SER A 14 23.49 -7.89 -33.59
C SER A 14 23.64 -9.30 -33.00
N ARG A 15 23.16 -10.32 -33.72
CA ARG A 15 23.07 -11.75 -33.35
C ARG A 15 24.41 -12.52 -33.28
N SER A 16 25.56 -11.85 -33.30
CA SER A 16 26.87 -12.51 -33.51
C SER A 16 27.74 -12.73 -32.27
N ASN A 17 27.32 -12.39 -31.05
CA ASN A 17 28.15 -12.52 -29.84
C ASN A 17 27.78 -13.68 -28.89
N LEU A 18 27.00 -14.65 -29.37
CA LEU A 18 26.46 -15.77 -28.57
C LEU A 18 27.37 -17.01 -28.49
N ARG A 19 28.68 -16.92 -28.76
CA ARG A 19 29.55 -18.11 -28.81
C ARG A 19 30.91 -18.03 -28.10
N HIS A 20 31.23 -16.98 -27.34
CA HIS A 20 32.45 -16.98 -26.51
C HIS A 20 32.22 -16.21 -25.19
N GLY A 21 31.91 -16.94 -24.12
CA GLY A 21 31.73 -16.35 -22.78
C GLY A 21 31.20 -17.36 -21.76
N CYS A 22 31.61 -18.62 -21.88
CA CYS A 22 31.40 -19.62 -20.84
C CYS A 22 32.64 -19.61 -19.93
N LEU A 23 32.42 -19.59 -18.62
CA LEU A 23 33.39 -19.85 -17.54
C LEU A 23 34.35 -18.70 -17.18
N GLN A 24 33.87 -17.82 -16.28
CA GLN A 24 34.67 -17.35 -15.14
C GLN A 24 33.73 -17.06 -13.96
N MET A 25 33.19 -18.14 -13.37
CA MET A 25 32.69 -18.11 -12.00
C MET A 25 33.90 -17.97 -11.07
N LEU A 26 34.20 -16.76 -10.63
CA LEU A 26 35.08 -16.55 -9.48
C LEU A 26 34.28 -16.87 -8.21
N PRO A 27 34.75 -17.78 -7.33
CA PRO A 27 34.12 -18.01 -6.05
C PRO A 27 34.38 -16.78 -5.16
N LEU A 28 33.32 -16.03 -4.86
CA LEU A 28 33.34 -15.02 -3.81
C LEU A 28 33.56 -15.75 -2.48
N SER A 29 34.81 -15.79 -2.05
CA SER A 29 35.24 -16.35 -0.77
C SER A 29 34.57 -15.61 0.39
N ALA A 30 33.96 -16.38 1.30
CA ALA A 30 33.21 -15.92 2.48
C ALA A 30 34.03 -15.06 3.48
N SER A 31 35.32 -14.84 3.23
CA SER A 31 36.22 -14.03 4.05
C SER A 31 36.19 -12.52 3.76
N GLN A 32 35.54 -12.07 2.67
CA GLN A 32 35.38 -10.65 2.35
C GLN A 32 34.11 -10.02 2.98
N LEU A 33 33.14 -10.83 3.39
CA LEU A 33 31.88 -10.35 3.99
C LEU A 33 32.01 -10.01 5.48
N SER A 34 33.00 -10.56 6.19
CA SER A 34 33.20 -10.31 7.63
C SER A 34 33.90 -8.98 7.91
N VAL A 35 34.77 -8.51 7.01
CA VAL A 35 35.56 -7.27 7.22
C VAL A 35 34.75 -6.00 6.97
N THR A 36 33.68 -6.06 6.17
CA THR A 36 32.75 -4.94 5.97
C THR A 36 31.76 -4.78 7.13
N TRP A 37 31.41 -5.87 7.82
CA TRP A 37 30.50 -5.83 8.97
C TRP A 37 31.10 -5.17 10.21
N SER A 38 32.38 -5.42 10.50
CA SER A 38 33.03 -4.81 11.67
C SER A 38 33.14 -3.28 11.58
N ARG A 39 33.25 -2.71 10.37
CA ARG A 39 33.32 -1.25 10.18
C ARG A 39 31.95 -0.57 10.22
N VAL A 40 30.88 -1.27 9.88
CA VAL A 40 29.49 -0.78 10.03
C VAL A 40 29.06 -0.83 11.50
N GLN A 41 29.46 -1.87 12.24
CA GLN A 41 29.07 -2.03 13.64
C GLN A 41 29.77 -1.03 14.59
N SER A 42 31.00 -0.59 14.25
CA SER A 42 31.70 0.45 15.02
C SER A 42 31.18 1.88 14.81
N SER A 43 30.49 2.17 13.70
CA SER A 43 29.81 3.47 13.51
C SER A 43 28.45 3.57 14.22
N ALA A 44 27.87 2.44 14.63
CA ALA A 44 26.59 2.40 15.35
C ALA A 44 26.70 2.68 16.86
N ALA A 45 27.92 2.67 17.42
CA ALA A 45 28.15 2.85 18.86
C ALA A 45 28.40 4.31 19.30
N GLY A 46 28.37 5.28 18.38
CA GLY A 46 28.90 6.64 18.61
C GLY A 46 27.89 7.78 18.74
N SER A 47 26.57 7.56 18.67
CA SER A 47 25.61 8.67 18.69
C SER A 47 24.40 8.38 19.59
N ALA A 48 24.66 8.25 20.88
CA ALA A 48 23.64 8.40 21.92
C ALA A 48 23.76 9.80 22.52
N SER A 49 22.98 10.75 22.02
CA SER A 49 22.42 11.90 22.76
C SER A 49 21.84 12.95 21.81
N THR A 50 20.54 12.83 21.50
CA THR A 50 19.68 14.00 21.26
C THR A 50 18.24 13.58 21.46
N SER A 51 17.70 13.91 22.63
CA SER A 51 16.28 13.94 22.91
C SER A 51 15.59 14.90 21.93
N SER A 52 14.70 14.37 21.10
CA SER A 52 13.68 15.16 20.41
C SER A 52 12.34 14.45 20.58
N PRO A 53 11.26 15.21 20.75
CA PRO A 53 10.04 14.72 21.36
C PRO A 53 9.44 13.64 20.46
N SER A 54 9.25 12.47 21.02
CA SER A 54 8.34 11.46 20.50
C SER A 54 6.99 12.13 20.25
N GLN A 55 6.72 12.49 18.99
CA GLN A 55 5.35 12.72 18.55
C GLN A 55 4.69 11.35 18.56
N GLY A 56 4.28 10.96 19.77
CA GLY A 56 3.46 9.78 19.97
C GLY A 56 2.26 9.90 19.05
N LEU A 57 1.89 8.78 18.47
CA LEU A 57 0.62 8.61 17.77
C LEU A 57 -0.50 8.87 18.80
N VAL A 58 -0.86 10.14 18.99
CA VAL A 58 -1.94 10.55 19.90
C VAL A 58 -3.24 10.17 19.19
N PHE A 59 -3.72 8.97 19.48
CA PHE A 59 -5.05 8.57 19.03
C PHE A 59 -6.07 9.54 19.65
N PRO A 60 -6.90 10.20 18.84
CA PRO A 60 -7.87 11.16 19.34
C PRO A 60 -8.85 10.46 20.27
N THR A 61 -8.75 10.74 21.56
CA THR A 61 -9.52 10.07 22.63
C THR A 61 -10.97 10.56 22.70
N SER A 62 -11.36 11.55 21.88
CA SER A 62 -12.69 12.14 21.89
C SER A 62 -13.27 12.28 20.48
N MET A 63 -14.53 11.85 20.32
CA MET A 63 -15.29 11.99 19.07
C MET A 63 -15.42 13.45 18.60
N LYS A 64 -15.41 14.42 19.53
CA LYS A 64 -15.38 15.85 19.20
C LYS A 64 -14.07 16.24 18.52
N THR A 65 -12.95 15.69 18.97
CA THR A 65 -11.63 15.88 18.36
C THR A 65 -11.58 15.22 16.99
N ILE A 66 -12.08 13.98 16.86
CA ILE A 66 -12.15 13.28 15.57
C ILE A 66 -12.94 14.09 14.54
N LYS A 67 -14.14 14.58 14.92
CA LYS A 67 -14.94 15.41 14.01
C LYS A 67 -14.20 16.67 13.58
N LYS A 68 -13.52 17.36 14.50
CA LYS A 68 -12.73 18.56 14.18
C LYS A 68 -11.57 18.26 13.21
N GLU A 69 -10.83 17.19 13.44
CA GLU A 69 -9.74 16.75 12.57
C GLU A 69 -10.25 16.37 11.17
N VAL A 70 -11.34 15.60 11.11
CA VAL A 70 -11.97 15.22 9.84
C VAL A 70 -12.49 16.46 9.10
N LEU A 71 -13.17 17.38 9.79
CA LEU A 71 -13.66 18.62 9.20
C LEU A 71 -12.49 19.50 8.71
N SER A 72 -11.41 19.57 9.47
CA SER A 72 -10.18 20.26 9.04
C SER A 72 -9.63 19.64 7.76
N ALA A 73 -9.59 18.31 7.69
CA ALA A 73 -9.10 17.60 6.52
C ALA A 73 -10.00 17.76 5.28
N THR A 74 -11.32 17.95 5.47
CA THR A 74 -12.24 18.24 4.36
C THR A 74 -11.97 19.60 3.70
N ASN A 75 -11.28 20.52 4.38
CA ASN A 75 -10.91 21.82 3.81
C ASN A 75 -9.92 21.70 2.63
N TRP A 76 -9.23 20.57 2.48
CA TRP A 76 -8.32 20.31 1.35
C TRP A 76 -9.03 19.77 0.10
N LEU A 77 -10.30 19.36 0.20
CA LEU A 77 -11.04 18.78 -0.93
C LEU A 77 -11.21 19.75 -2.12
N PRO A 78 -11.51 21.05 -1.92
CA PRO A 78 -11.62 21.99 -3.04
C PRO A 78 -10.30 22.17 -3.80
N ASP A 79 -9.17 21.99 -3.12
CA ASP A 79 -7.85 22.17 -3.70
C ASP A 79 -7.44 21.04 -4.64
N ILE A 80 -8.14 19.89 -4.65
CA ILE A 80 -7.86 18.78 -5.56
C ILE A 80 -7.88 19.25 -7.02
N LYS A 81 -8.77 20.19 -7.37
CA LYS A 81 -8.89 20.76 -8.72
C LYS A 81 -7.67 21.60 -9.14
N LYS A 82 -6.86 22.06 -8.17
CA LYS A 82 -5.63 22.83 -8.42
C LYS A 82 -4.44 21.91 -8.72
N GLY A 83 -4.57 20.61 -8.46
CA GLY A 83 -3.53 19.63 -8.75
C GLY A 83 -3.36 19.36 -10.26
N PRO A 84 -2.24 18.78 -10.68
CA PRO A 84 -2.03 18.40 -12.07
C PRO A 84 -3.08 17.36 -12.49
N LEU A 85 -3.79 17.64 -13.58
CA LEU A 85 -4.88 16.81 -14.10
C LEU A 85 -4.50 15.31 -14.24
N PRO A 86 -3.30 14.94 -14.75
CA PRO A 86 -2.92 13.54 -14.85
C PRO A 86 -2.91 12.81 -13.50
N ALA A 87 -2.49 13.46 -12.43
CA ALA A 87 -2.44 12.84 -11.10
C ALA A 87 -3.85 12.59 -10.54
N VAL A 88 -4.78 13.52 -10.76
CA VAL A 88 -6.17 13.37 -10.32
C VAL A 88 -6.88 12.27 -11.11
N VAL A 89 -6.74 12.26 -12.43
CA VAL A 89 -7.37 11.26 -13.30
C VAL A 89 -6.81 9.86 -13.05
N LEU A 90 -5.48 9.71 -13.00
CA LEU A 90 -4.86 8.41 -12.74
C LEU A 90 -5.13 7.92 -11.30
N GLY A 91 -5.14 8.84 -10.33
CA GLY A 91 -5.53 8.52 -8.95
C GLY A 91 -6.97 7.99 -8.88
N ALA A 92 -7.91 8.69 -9.50
CA ALA A 92 -9.31 8.27 -9.54
C ALA A 92 -9.51 6.95 -10.30
N ALA A 93 -8.82 6.75 -11.43
CA ALA A 93 -8.84 5.50 -12.17
C ALA A 93 -8.29 4.32 -11.35
N GLY A 94 -7.33 4.58 -10.45
CA GLY A 94 -6.83 3.59 -9.51
C GLY A 94 -7.86 3.09 -8.49
N LEU A 95 -9.03 3.74 -8.35
CA LEU A 95 -10.11 3.24 -7.48
C LEU A 95 -10.99 2.19 -8.14
N ILE A 96 -10.90 2.02 -9.47
CA ILE A 96 -11.75 1.10 -10.23
C ILE A 96 -11.63 -0.34 -9.69
N PRO A 97 -10.43 -0.92 -9.48
CA PRO A 97 -10.31 -2.30 -9.00
C PRO A 97 -10.75 -2.47 -7.54
N PHE A 98 -10.66 -1.41 -6.74
CA PHE A 98 -11.15 -1.42 -5.35
C PHE A 98 -12.67 -1.49 -5.27
N ILE A 99 -13.38 -0.81 -6.17
CA ILE A 99 -14.84 -0.76 -6.20
C ILE A 99 -15.41 -1.96 -6.97
N SER A 100 -14.67 -2.49 -7.95
CA SER A 100 -15.14 -3.63 -8.74
C SER A 100 -15.36 -4.87 -7.90
N ALA A 101 -14.51 -5.15 -6.90
CA ALA A 101 -14.66 -6.33 -6.05
C ALA A 101 -16.01 -6.36 -5.29
N PRO A 102 -16.37 -5.36 -4.46
CA PRO A 102 -17.66 -5.37 -3.78
C PRO A 102 -18.83 -5.25 -4.76
N TRP A 103 -18.66 -4.55 -5.89
CA TRP A 103 -19.68 -4.49 -6.93
C TRP A 103 -19.97 -5.88 -7.53
N MET A 104 -18.94 -6.66 -7.82
CA MET A 104 -19.10 -8.03 -8.32
C MET A 104 -19.79 -8.92 -7.28
N CYS A 105 -19.39 -8.85 -6.00
CA CYS A 105 -20.06 -9.57 -4.92
C CYS A 105 -21.56 -9.23 -4.83
N MET A 106 -21.93 -7.95 -5.03
CA MET A 106 -23.33 -7.52 -5.05
C MET A 106 -24.11 -8.09 -6.23
N THR A 107 -23.51 -8.17 -7.41
CA THR A 107 -24.20 -8.63 -8.64
C THR A 107 -24.34 -10.15 -8.71
N VAL A 108 -23.33 -10.89 -8.27
CA VAL A 108 -23.32 -12.36 -8.33
C VAL A 108 -24.08 -12.95 -7.13
N GLY A 109 -24.03 -12.29 -5.96
CA GLY A 109 -24.69 -12.76 -4.74
C GLY A 109 -24.00 -13.95 -4.08
N GLU A 110 -22.89 -14.43 -4.65
CA GLU A 110 -22.03 -15.47 -4.10
C GLU A 110 -20.65 -14.88 -3.76
N PHE A 111 -20.02 -15.43 -2.72
CA PHE A 111 -18.69 -15.04 -2.30
C PHE A 111 -17.66 -15.91 -3.02
N ASP A 112 -16.91 -15.33 -3.96
CA ASP A 112 -15.75 -15.99 -4.56
C ASP A 112 -14.45 -15.40 -3.97
N PRO A 113 -13.63 -16.22 -3.29
CA PRO A 113 -12.35 -15.81 -2.73
C PRO A 113 -11.40 -15.15 -3.75
N ALA A 114 -11.55 -15.44 -5.04
CA ALA A 114 -10.74 -14.82 -6.10
C ALA A 114 -10.96 -13.30 -6.18
N TRP A 115 -12.18 -12.81 -5.97
CA TRP A 115 -12.47 -11.36 -6.00
C TRP A 115 -11.84 -10.65 -4.82
N GLU A 116 -11.94 -11.23 -3.63
CA GLU A 116 -11.24 -10.70 -2.45
C GLU A 116 -9.73 -10.69 -2.68
N LEU A 117 -9.15 -11.81 -3.12
CA LEU A 117 -7.72 -11.90 -3.35
C LEU A 117 -7.26 -10.85 -4.37
N SER A 118 -8.05 -10.61 -5.42
CA SER A 118 -7.75 -9.58 -6.42
C SER A 118 -7.73 -8.17 -5.80
N GLN A 119 -8.65 -7.88 -4.89
CA GLN A 119 -8.74 -6.60 -4.18
C GLN A 119 -7.56 -6.41 -3.22
N VAL A 120 -7.20 -7.46 -2.47
CA VAL A 120 -6.05 -7.45 -1.55
C VAL A 120 -4.74 -7.32 -2.34
N ALA A 121 -4.58 -8.09 -3.42
CA ALA A 121 -3.42 -8.02 -4.31
C ALA A 121 -3.26 -6.62 -4.92
N TYR A 122 -4.35 -6.05 -5.42
CA TYR A 122 -4.32 -4.69 -5.97
C TYR A 122 -3.97 -3.65 -4.89
N GLY A 123 -4.57 -3.76 -3.70
CA GLY A 123 -4.24 -2.87 -2.59
C GLY A 123 -2.79 -3.00 -2.13
N ALA A 124 -2.21 -4.20 -2.22
CA ALA A 124 -0.80 -4.42 -1.96
C ALA A 124 0.12 -3.73 -2.98
N CYS A 125 -0.23 -3.79 -4.27
CA CYS A 125 0.45 -3.03 -5.32
C CYS A 125 0.42 -1.52 -5.05
N ILE A 126 -0.74 -0.99 -4.65
CA ILE A 126 -0.89 0.43 -4.31
C ILE A 126 0.00 0.78 -3.12
N LEU A 127 -0.05 0.04 -2.01
CA LEU A 127 0.80 0.29 -0.84
C LEU A 127 2.29 0.33 -1.18
N SER A 128 2.75 -0.61 -2.01
CA SER A 128 4.13 -0.62 -2.50
C SER A 128 4.45 0.63 -3.34
N PHE A 129 3.52 1.07 -4.20
CA PHE A 129 3.65 2.32 -4.95
C PHE A 129 3.70 3.55 -4.03
N LEU A 130 2.89 3.60 -2.96
CA LEU A 130 2.92 4.70 -1.98
C LEU A 130 4.29 4.80 -1.30
N GLY A 131 4.83 3.66 -0.88
CA GLY A 131 6.16 3.55 -0.32
C GLY A 131 7.24 4.04 -1.27
N GLY A 132 7.20 3.57 -2.52
CA GLY A 132 8.10 4.02 -3.58
C GLY A 132 8.03 5.52 -3.87
N ALA A 133 6.81 6.10 -3.86
CA ALA A 133 6.63 7.54 -4.02
C ALA A 133 7.28 8.34 -2.89
N ARG A 134 7.08 7.92 -1.63
CA ARG A 134 7.74 8.56 -0.47
C ARG A 134 9.26 8.45 -0.53
N TRP A 135 9.77 7.29 -0.97
CA TRP A 135 11.19 7.07 -1.18
C TRP A 135 11.76 8.04 -2.23
N GLY A 136 11.08 8.16 -3.38
CA GLY A 136 11.46 9.08 -4.46
C GLY A 136 11.44 10.55 -4.05
N LEU A 137 10.41 10.97 -3.29
CA LEU A 137 10.32 12.34 -2.77
C LEU A 137 11.43 12.65 -1.75
N SER A 138 11.88 11.66 -0.99
CA SER A 138 12.98 11.80 -0.03
C SER A 138 14.36 11.96 -0.70
N LEU A 139 14.49 11.50 -1.94
CA LEU A 139 15.70 11.64 -2.78
C LEU A 139 15.66 12.89 -3.67
N SER A 140 14.55 13.63 -3.66
CA SER A 140 14.38 14.81 -4.51
C SER A 140 15.44 15.88 -4.19
N PRO A 141 16.10 16.47 -5.21
CA PRO A 141 17.01 17.60 -5.00
C PRO A 141 16.27 18.83 -4.47
N ILE A 142 14.98 18.95 -4.79
CA ILE A 142 14.06 19.90 -4.14
C ILE A 142 13.66 19.29 -2.80
N ARG A 143 14.25 19.80 -1.72
CA ARG A 143 13.95 19.33 -0.36
C ARG A 143 12.52 19.67 0.03
N VAL A 144 11.71 18.65 0.21
CA VAL A 144 10.42 18.77 0.88
C VAL A 144 10.68 18.85 2.40
N PRO A 145 10.22 19.91 3.11
CA PRO A 145 10.42 20.02 4.55
C PRO A 145 9.91 18.77 5.29
N GLY A 146 10.74 18.14 6.11
CA GLY A 146 10.39 16.92 6.85
C GLY A 146 10.59 15.60 6.07
N LEU A 147 10.92 15.66 4.78
CA LEU A 147 11.20 14.49 3.93
C LEU A 147 12.68 14.42 3.55
N SER A 148 13.55 14.33 4.55
CA SER A 148 14.96 14.02 4.36
C SER A 148 15.18 12.51 4.23
N PRO A 149 16.29 12.06 3.58
CA PRO A 149 16.66 10.66 3.52
C PRO A 149 17.21 10.16 4.86
N SER A 150 16.38 10.24 5.91
CA SER A 150 16.65 9.70 7.24
C SER A 150 16.21 8.24 7.32
N TRP A 151 16.78 7.50 8.28
CA TRP A 151 16.39 6.11 8.54
C TRP A 151 14.88 5.98 8.82
N GLU A 152 14.30 6.97 9.50
CA GLU A 152 12.88 7.03 9.81
C GLU A 152 12.02 7.15 8.55
N ASN A 153 12.31 8.11 7.67
CA ASN A 153 11.55 8.32 6.44
C ASN A 153 11.70 7.16 5.44
N MET A 154 12.91 6.59 5.37
CA MET A 154 13.19 5.43 4.53
C MET A 154 12.52 4.17 5.08
N GLY A 155 12.52 3.98 6.41
CA GLY A 155 11.78 2.92 7.07
C GLY A 155 10.27 3.04 6.82
N MET A 156 9.70 4.24 6.97
CA MET A 156 8.29 4.51 6.66
C MET A 156 7.94 4.34 5.18
N ALA A 157 8.91 4.47 4.27
CA ALA A 157 8.71 4.21 2.84
C ALA A 157 8.70 2.70 2.53
N VAL A 158 9.50 1.90 3.22
CA VAL A 158 9.60 0.45 3.00
C VAL A 158 8.54 -0.33 3.78
N ALA A 159 8.16 0.14 4.97
CA ALA A 159 7.19 -0.54 5.84
C ALA A 159 5.86 -0.88 5.14
N PRO A 160 5.23 0.01 4.35
CA PRO A 160 4.01 -0.31 3.61
C PRO A 160 4.17 -1.46 2.62
N ALA A 161 5.32 -1.55 1.94
CA ALA A 161 5.60 -2.61 0.99
C ALA A 161 5.72 -3.97 1.71
N VAL A 162 6.44 -4.01 2.84
CA VAL A 162 6.58 -5.24 3.65
C VAL A 162 5.23 -5.65 4.25
N LEU A 163 4.47 -4.71 4.81
CA LEU A 163 3.13 -4.98 5.33
C LEU A 163 2.19 -5.50 4.23
N SER A 164 2.29 -4.93 3.03
CA SER A 164 1.48 -5.37 1.90
C SER A 164 1.84 -6.78 1.44
N TRP A 165 3.11 -7.15 1.43
CA TRP A 165 3.53 -8.51 1.12
C TRP A 165 3.02 -9.51 2.17
N LEU A 166 3.13 -9.18 3.46
CA LEU A 166 2.60 -10.01 4.54
C LEU A 166 1.09 -10.21 4.42
N SER A 167 0.35 -9.18 4.00
CA SER A 167 -1.12 -9.30 3.83
C SER A 167 -1.54 -10.36 2.82
N LEU A 168 -0.72 -10.63 1.80
CA LEU A 168 -1.01 -11.66 0.78
C LEU A 168 -0.79 -13.08 1.29
N LEU A 169 -0.02 -13.24 2.36
CA LEU A 169 0.22 -14.54 3.01
C LEU A 169 -0.86 -14.86 4.04
N MET A 170 -1.70 -13.88 4.40
CA MET A 170 -2.73 -14.04 5.41
C MET A 170 -4.05 -14.53 4.78
N PRO A 171 -4.80 -15.43 5.44
CA PRO A 171 -6.11 -15.84 4.98
C PRO A 171 -7.13 -14.70 5.12
N SER A 172 -8.22 -14.80 4.37
CA SER A 172 -9.42 -13.97 4.58
C SER A 172 -10.00 -14.21 5.98
N PRO A 173 -10.48 -13.17 6.69
CA PRO A 173 -10.54 -11.75 6.33
C PRO A 173 -9.29 -10.94 6.74
N VAL A 174 -8.26 -11.58 7.28
CA VAL A 174 -7.09 -10.92 7.88
C VAL A 174 -6.29 -10.15 6.81
N GLY A 175 -6.19 -10.70 5.59
CA GLY A 175 -5.58 -10.01 4.45
C GLY A 175 -6.21 -8.65 4.15
N ILE A 176 -7.55 -8.59 4.02
CA ILE A 176 -8.31 -7.34 3.82
C ILE A 176 -8.01 -6.34 4.95
N LEU A 177 -8.08 -6.77 6.21
CA LEU A 177 -7.85 -5.88 7.35
C LEU A 177 -6.43 -5.32 7.37
N THR A 178 -5.44 -6.14 6.99
CA THR A 178 -4.03 -5.74 6.95
C THR A 178 -3.79 -4.71 5.85
N VAL A 179 -4.31 -4.92 4.63
CA VAL A 179 -4.20 -3.92 3.55
C VAL A 179 -4.98 -2.65 3.88
N GLY A 180 -6.20 -2.77 4.39
CA GLY A 180 -7.05 -1.62 4.75
C GLY A 180 -6.40 -0.74 5.83
N SER A 181 -5.83 -1.36 6.86
CA SER A 181 -5.08 -0.64 7.90
C SER A 181 -3.79 -0.03 7.36
N GLY A 182 -3.07 -0.71 6.46
CA GLY A 182 -1.92 -0.15 5.75
C GLY A 182 -2.27 1.10 4.94
N LEU A 183 -3.40 1.08 4.21
CA LEU A 183 -3.89 2.23 3.43
C LEU A 183 -4.28 3.40 4.34
N LEU A 184 -4.92 3.12 5.48
CA LEU A 184 -5.21 4.14 6.49
C LEU A 184 -3.95 4.74 7.09
N ALA A 185 -2.98 3.90 7.48
CA ALA A 185 -1.72 4.34 8.08
C ALA A 185 -0.92 5.22 7.10
N THR A 186 -0.75 4.78 5.86
CA THR A 186 -0.06 5.56 4.82
C THR A 186 -0.81 6.84 4.46
N GLY A 187 -2.13 6.80 4.37
CA GLY A 187 -2.96 8.00 4.17
C GLY A 187 -2.80 9.01 5.31
N TYR A 188 -2.77 8.53 6.56
CA TYR A 188 -2.54 9.35 7.74
C TYR A 188 -1.13 9.98 7.75
N LEU A 189 -0.11 9.20 7.40
CA LEU A 189 1.26 9.70 7.27
C LEU A 189 1.35 10.78 6.18
N ASP A 190 0.66 10.62 5.06
CA ASP A 190 0.67 11.60 3.98
C ASP A 190 -0.03 12.93 4.36
N ILE A 191 -1.14 12.89 5.09
CA ILE A 191 -1.81 14.14 5.52
C ILE A 191 -1.03 14.88 6.62
N THR A 192 -0.33 14.15 7.50
CA THR A 192 0.46 14.71 8.61
C THR A 192 1.84 15.20 8.18
N THR A 193 2.41 14.60 7.14
CA THR A 193 3.70 15.01 6.57
C THR A 193 3.65 16.49 6.16
N ALA A 194 4.55 17.29 6.73
CA ALA A 194 4.75 18.68 6.32
C ALA A 194 5.35 18.73 4.92
N GLY A 195 5.09 19.79 4.16
CA GLY A 195 5.68 20.00 2.84
C GLY A 195 4.92 19.38 1.65
N TYR A 196 3.95 18.49 1.87
CA TYR A 196 3.05 18.09 0.78
C TYR A 196 2.03 19.19 0.45
N PRO A 197 1.78 19.47 -0.84
CA PRO A 197 0.81 20.47 -1.25
C PRO A 197 -0.61 20.04 -0.86
N THR A 198 -1.46 21.01 -0.56
CA THR A 198 -2.83 20.76 -0.06
C THR A 198 -3.67 19.93 -1.04
N TRP A 199 -3.51 20.12 -2.35
CA TRP A 199 -4.19 19.32 -3.38
C TRP A 199 -3.85 17.82 -3.27
N TYR A 200 -2.61 17.48 -2.92
CA TYR A 200 -2.16 16.09 -2.78
C TYR A 200 -2.72 15.49 -1.49
N LYS A 201 -2.75 16.24 -0.39
CA LYS A 201 -3.38 15.80 0.87
C LYS A 201 -4.87 15.52 0.69
N GLY A 202 -5.59 16.42 0.01
CA GLY A 202 -6.99 16.23 -0.33
C GLY A 202 -7.21 15.01 -1.22
N LEU A 203 -6.39 14.83 -2.25
CA LEU A 203 -6.46 13.68 -3.15
C LEU A 203 -6.24 12.37 -2.37
N ARG A 204 -5.19 12.30 -1.53
CA ARG A 204 -4.91 11.14 -0.69
C ARG A 204 -6.07 10.79 0.24
N LEU A 205 -6.68 11.78 0.87
CA LEU A 205 -7.83 11.56 1.73
C LEU A 205 -8.99 10.91 1.00
N VAL A 206 -9.35 11.40 -0.20
CA VAL A 206 -10.44 10.81 -1.00
C VAL A 206 -10.09 9.40 -1.45
N LEU A 207 -8.89 9.19 -1.98
CA LEU A 207 -8.47 7.88 -2.47
C LEU A 207 -8.47 6.82 -1.35
N THR A 208 -7.88 7.15 -0.19
CA THR A 208 -7.86 6.25 0.96
C THR A 208 -9.27 6.01 1.52
N ALA A 209 -10.11 7.05 1.62
CA ALA A 209 -11.47 6.89 2.13
C ALA A 209 -12.31 5.96 1.24
N VAL A 210 -12.24 6.13 -0.08
CA VAL A 210 -12.99 5.28 -1.02
C VAL A 210 -12.44 3.85 -1.03
N ALA A 211 -11.11 3.67 -1.07
CA ALA A 211 -10.50 2.34 -1.05
C ALA A 211 -10.83 1.58 0.24
N VAL A 212 -10.68 2.21 1.41
CA VAL A 212 -11.00 1.57 2.70
C VAL A 212 -12.50 1.32 2.81
N GLY A 213 -13.35 2.25 2.36
CA GLY A 213 -14.80 2.05 2.33
C GLY A 213 -15.21 0.85 1.47
N SER A 214 -14.57 0.66 0.31
CA SER A 214 -14.85 -0.49 -0.55
C SER A 214 -14.34 -1.81 0.06
N MET A 215 -13.22 -1.78 0.78
CA MET A 215 -12.71 -2.96 1.50
C MET A 215 -13.59 -3.35 2.69
N ILE A 216 -14.13 -2.37 3.42
CA ILE A 216 -15.12 -2.61 4.48
C ILE A 216 -16.37 -3.25 3.89
N LEU A 217 -16.83 -2.78 2.73
CA LEU A 217 -17.99 -3.37 2.06
C LEU A 217 -17.75 -4.83 1.67
N THR A 218 -16.59 -5.16 1.10
CA THR A 218 -16.21 -6.55 0.81
C THR A 218 -16.15 -7.39 2.09
N LEU A 219 -15.59 -6.85 3.16
CA LEU A 219 -15.54 -7.53 4.46
C LEU A 219 -16.96 -7.82 5.01
N MET A 220 -17.88 -6.87 4.89
CA MET A 220 -19.28 -7.07 5.27
C MET A 220 -19.93 -8.20 4.45
N PHE A 221 -19.68 -8.25 3.13
CA PHE A 221 -20.17 -9.35 2.30
C PHE A 221 -19.61 -10.71 2.73
N HIS A 222 -18.31 -10.78 3.03
CA HIS A 222 -17.69 -12.01 3.50
C HIS A 222 -18.38 -12.52 4.79
N LEU A 223 -18.58 -11.64 5.78
CA LEU A 223 -19.21 -12.02 7.05
C LEU A 223 -20.69 -12.44 6.89
N VAL A 224 -21.45 -11.73 6.06
CA VAL A 224 -22.88 -12.03 5.85
C VAL A 224 -23.08 -13.34 5.08
N LEU A 225 -22.21 -13.64 4.11
CA LEU A 225 -22.32 -14.88 3.32
C LEU A 225 -21.82 -16.10 4.10
N ASP A 226 -20.81 -15.94 4.94
CA ASP A 226 -20.30 -17.00 5.83
C ASP A 226 -21.37 -17.44 6.84
N GLU A 227 -22.11 -16.50 7.44
CA GLU A 227 -23.23 -16.80 8.34
C GLU A 227 -24.34 -17.60 7.63
N LYS A 228 -24.68 -17.24 6.40
CA LYS A 228 -25.70 -17.95 5.62
C LYS A 228 -25.31 -19.39 5.28
N ILE A 229 -24.04 -19.63 4.97
CA ILE A 229 -23.54 -20.98 4.68
C ILE A 229 -23.61 -21.82 5.95
N ASN A 230 -23.13 -21.30 7.08
CA ASN A 230 -23.12 -21.99 8.36
C ASN A 230 -24.54 -22.36 8.83
N GLU A 231 -25.52 -21.47 8.66
CA GLU A 231 -26.93 -21.78 8.98
C GLU A 231 -27.52 -22.88 8.08
N LYS A 232 -27.18 -22.88 6.78
CA LYS A 232 -27.64 -23.90 5.83
C LYS A 232 -27.11 -25.30 6.17
N ASP A 233 -25.87 -25.39 6.63
CA ASP A 233 -25.24 -26.65 7.05
C ASP A 233 -25.88 -27.20 8.33
N LYS A 234 -26.15 -26.34 9.33
CA LYS A 234 -26.87 -26.74 10.56
C LYS A 234 -28.24 -27.32 10.25
N HIS A 235 -29.03 -26.67 9.38
CA HIS A 235 -30.34 -27.16 8.98
C HIS A 235 -30.26 -28.51 8.24
N SER A 236 -29.27 -28.70 7.39
CA SER A 236 -29.05 -29.96 6.65
C SER A 236 -28.67 -31.11 7.58
N HIS A 237 -27.80 -30.87 8.57
CA HIS A 237 -27.44 -31.87 9.58
C HIS A 237 -28.62 -32.25 10.49
N ALA A 238 -29.45 -31.27 10.88
CA ALA A 238 -30.65 -31.54 11.67
C ALA A 238 -31.66 -32.41 10.91
N ALA A 239 -31.86 -32.15 9.61
CA ALA A 239 -32.76 -32.93 8.76
C ALA A 239 -32.30 -34.38 8.56
N HIS A 240 -30.98 -34.61 8.39
CA HIS A 240 -30.43 -35.97 8.29
C HIS A 240 -30.56 -36.75 9.61
N LYS A 241 -30.32 -36.09 10.75
CA LYS A 241 -30.47 -36.74 12.07
C LYS A 241 -31.91 -37.20 12.33
N SER A 242 -32.91 -36.44 11.87
CA SER A 242 -34.33 -36.83 12.00
C SER A 242 -34.72 -38.06 11.16
N LYS A 243 -34.03 -38.34 10.05
CA LYS A 243 -34.36 -39.46 9.16
C LYS A 243 -33.73 -40.79 9.56
N GLY A 244 -32.68 -40.78 10.38
CA GLY A 244 -31.98 -42.00 10.84
C GLY A 244 -32.57 -42.66 12.09
N HIS A 245 -33.68 -42.16 12.62
CA HIS A 245 -34.36 -42.69 13.82
C HIS A 245 -35.77 -43.24 13.54
N HIS A 246 -36.13 -43.40 12.26
CA HIS A 246 -37.29 -44.17 11.81
C HIS A 246 -36.83 -45.46 11.15
#